data_AF-A0A0P4UVZ3-F1
#
_entry.id   AF-A0A0P4UVZ3-F1
#
_cell.length_a   1.000
_cell.length_b   1.000
_cell.length_c   1.000
_cell.angle_alpha   90.00
_cell.angle_beta   90.00
_cell.angle_gamma   90.00
#
_symmetry.space_group_name_H-M   'P 1'
#
loop_
_entity.id
_entity.type
_entity.pdbx_description
1 polymer ?
#
loop_
_entity_poly.entity_id
_entity_poly.type
_entity_poly.pdbx_seq_one_letter_code
_entity_poly.pdbx_strand_id
1 'polypeptide(L)'
;MEFPRVFAHIGDTILPTLATWVSDKTQAEWMRSLPIEALERLARQTRDSTGSTRQQCVEILLENLTQFADNHPIVNASLIGTLAKLEVMEAVPLMEQAFTAESVDEKLFGDWDEIQVILGLKSRAEVPRKPIDPQFLRYLKALERQTFAPTGFGKPALESSQSNRKTKLKQQSESRRKNRKKK
;
A
#
# COMPACT_ATOMS: atom_id res chain seq x y z
N MET A 1 14.23 1.25 6.13
CA MET A 1 15.41 0.94 5.29
C MET A 1 15.34 1.82 4.05
N GLU A 2 16.46 2.45 3.67
CA GLU A 2 16.53 3.49 2.60
C GLU A 2 16.93 2.93 1.22
N PHE A 3 16.94 1.61 1.04
CA PHE A 3 17.44 0.95 -0.18
C PHE A 3 16.77 1.42 -1.49
N PRO A 4 15.43 1.57 -1.58
CA PRO A 4 14.81 1.98 -2.84
C PRO A 4 15.15 3.41 -3.25
N ARG A 5 15.56 4.29 -2.31
CA ARG A 5 15.99 5.66 -2.64
C ARG A 5 17.39 5.68 -3.27
N VAL A 6 18.30 4.85 -2.76
CA VAL A 6 19.69 4.81 -3.25
C VAL A 6 19.73 4.31 -4.68
N PHE A 7 18.98 3.25 -5.01
CA PHE A 7 18.92 2.73 -6.39
C PHE A 7 18.33 3.74 -7.37
N ALA A 8 17.33 4.52 -6.95
CA ALA A 8 16.76 5.56 -7.80
C ALA A 8 17.75 6.69 -8.13
N HIS A 9 18.74 6.94 -7.27
CA HIS A 9 19.79 7.95 -7.49
C HIS A 9 20.90 7.51 -8.44
N ILE A 10 21.04 6.21 -8.71
CA ILE A 10 22.06 5.66 -9.61
C ILE A 10 21.65 5.80 -11.10
N GLY A 11 20.36 6.04 -11.36
CA GLY A 11 19.81 6.20 -12.71
C GLY A 11 19.72 4.87 -13.48
N ASP A 12 19.63 4.95 -14.81
CA ASP A 12 19.31 3.81 -15.71
C ASP A 12 20.28 2.63 -15.63
N THR A 13 21.51 2.85 -15.18
CA THR A 13 22.54 1.79 -15.07
C THR A 13 22.16 0.67 -14.09
N ILE A 14 21.20 0.90 -13.20
CA ILE A 14 20.72 -0.11 -12.25
C ILE A 14 19.64 -1.04 -12.83
N LEU A 15 19.01 -0.67 -13.96
CA LEU A 15 17.87 -1.41 -14.52
C LEU A 15 18.17 -2.89 -14.79
N PRO A 16 19.32 -3.29 -15.39
CA PRO A 16 19.63 -4.70 -15.61
C PRO A 16 19.75 -5.49 -14.30
N THR A 17 20.30 -4.87 -13.25
CA THR A 17 20.42 -5.46 -11.91
C THR A 17 19.05 -5.66 -11.29
N LEU A 18 18.17 -4.67 -11.38
CA LEU A 18 16.79 -4.78 -10.89
C LEU A 18 16.03 -5.86 -11.66
N ALA A 19 16.12 -5.91 -12.99
CA ALA A 19 15.48 -6.94 -13.82
C ALA A 19 15.90 -8.36 -13.41
N THR A 20 17.21 -8.55 -13.19
CA THR A 20 17.76 -9.83 -12.73
C THR A 20 17.20 -10.20 -11.35
N TRP A 21 17.17 -9.24 -10.43
CA TRP A 21 16.68 -9.48 -9.08
C TRP A 21 15.17 -9.75 -9.01
N VAL A 22 14.35 -9.04 -9.80
CA VAL A 22 12.91 -9.35 -9.89
C VAL A 22 12.71 -10.78 -10.39
N SER A 23 13.56 -11.28 -11.29
CA SER A 23 13.43 -12.61 -11.89
C SER A 23 14.03 -13.74 -11.04
N ASP A 24 14.81 -13.42 -9.99
CA ASP A 24 15.54 -14.39 -9.18
C ASP A 24 14.61 -15.15 -8.21
N LYS A 25 14.12 -16.31 -8.66
CA LYS A 25 13.27 -17.22 -7.88
C LYS A 25 13.99 -17.89 -6.71
N THR A 26 15.31 -17.74 -6.57
CA THR A 26 16.06 -18.23 -5.40
C THR A 26 15.90 -17.32 -4.18
N GLN A 27 15.50 -16.06 -4.41
CA GLN A 27 15.20 -15.12 -3.32
C GLN A 27 13.82 -15.38 -2.74
N ALA A 28 13.66 -15.06 -1.46
CA ALA A 28 12.35 -15.02 -0.83
C ALA A 28 11.42 -14.05 -1.57
N GLU A 29 10.14 -14.37 -1.62
CA GLU A 29 9.12 -13.68 -2.41
C GLU A 29 8.94 -12.23 -1.97
N TRP A 30 9.04 -11.99 -0.66
CA TRP A 30 9.01 -10.65 -0.10
C TRP A 30 10.23 -9.81 -0.51
N MET A 31 11.41 -10.42 -0.71
CA MET A 31 12.61 -9.70 -1.15
C MET A 31 12.48 -9.25 -2.60
N ARG A 32 11.78 -10.02 -3.45
CA ARG A 32 11.50 -9.65 -4.84
C ARG A 32 10.58 -8.44 -4.97
N SER A 33 9.86 -8.04 -3.92
CA SER A 33 9.07 -6.79 -3.92
C SER A 33 9.92 -5.52 -3.86
N LEU A 34 11.15 -5.60 -3.32
CA LEU A 34 12.07 -4.46 -3.22
C LEU A 34 12.51 -3.91 -4.59
N PRO A 35 13.01 -4.73 -5.54
CA PRO A 35 13.36 -4.23 -6.86
C PRO A 35 12.12 -3.75 -7.65
N ILE A 36 10.94 -4.34 -7.43
CA ILE A 36 9.68 -3.86 -8.02
C ILE A 36 9.34 -2.44 -7.54
N GLU A 37 9.45 -2.18 -6.23
CA GLU A 37 9.26 -0.82 -5.67
C GLU A 37 10.31 0.15 -6.22
N ALA A 38 11.56 -0.28 -6.37
CA ALA A 38 12.61 0.55 -6.95
C ALA A 38 12.29 0.94 -8.41
N LEU A 39 11.80 0.01 -9.23
CA LEU A 39 11.33 0.26 -10.59
C LEU A 39 10.14 1.24 -10.61
N GLU A 40 9.18 1.11 -9.69
CA GLU A 40 8.08 2.07 -9.54
C GLU A 40 8.62 3.49 -9.32
N ARG A 41 9.57 3.62 -8.40
CA ARG A 41 10.12 4.94 -8.02
C ARG A 41 10.93 5.55 -9.15
N LEU A 42 11.74 4.75 -9.85
CA LEU A 42 12.48 5.18 -11.04
C LEU A 42 11.50 5.68 -12.11
N ALA A 43 10.51 4.87 -12.49
CA ALA A 43 9.51 5.21 -13.50
C ALA A 43 8.74 6.51 -13.19
N ARG A 44 8.45 6.78 -11.91
CA ARG A 44 7.78 8.03 -11.46
C ARG A 44 8.72 9.24 -11.42
N GLN A 45 10.00 9.04 -11.15
CA GLN A 45 10.98 10.12 -11.01
C GLN A 45 11.53 10.59 -12.35
N THR A 46 11.45 9.75 -13.39
CA THR A 46 11.85 10.11 -14.75
C THR A 46 11.05 11.32 -15.23
N ARG A 47 11.73 12.46 -15.32
CA ARG A 47 11.24 13.69 -15.99
C ARG A 47 11.82 13.82 -17.41
N ASP A 48 12.58 12.84 -17.86
CA ASP A 48 13.40 12.96 -19.06
C ASP A 48 12.56 13.08 -20.32
N SER A 49 13.00 13.97 -21.20
CA SER A 49 12.36 14.32 -22.47
C SER A 49 12.27 13.16 -23.47
N THR A 50 12.95 12.05 -23.20
CA THR A 50 13.03 10.86 -24.06
C THR A 50 12.11 9.72 -23.62
N GLY A 51 11.51 9.74 -22.42
CA GLY A 51 10.60 8.69 -21.93
C GLY A 51 11.21 7.28 -21.75
N SER A 52 12.50 7.10 -22.07
CA SER A 52 13.15 5.79 -22.20
C SER A 52 13.19 5.00 -20.89
N THR A 53 13.58 5.63 -19.77
CA THR A 53 13.71 4.94 -18.47
C THR A 53 12.38 4.41 -17.96
N ARG A 54 11.31 5.23 -18.06
CA ARG A 54 9.96 4.79 -17.65
C ARG A 54 9.55 3.59 -18.47
N GLN A 55 9.77 3.64 -19.78
CA GLN A 55 9.43 2.55 -20.70
C GLN A 55 10.18 1.26 -20.34
N GLN A 56 11.49 1.33 -20.10
CA GLN A 56 12.29 0.18 -19.69
C GLN A 56 11.84 -0.40 -18.34
N CYS A 57 11.47 0.44 -17.37
CA CYS A 57 10.91 -0.05 -16.10
C CYS A 57 9.60 -0.81 -16.33
N VAL A 58 8.71 -0.27 -17.17
CA VAL A 58 7.43 -0.90 -17.53
C VAL A 58 7.66 -2.23 -18.26
N GLU A 59 8.60 -2.29 -19.20
CA GLU A 59 8.97 -3.51 -19.90
C GLU A 59 9.44 -4.60 -18.95
N ILE A 60 10.35 -4.28 -18.01
CA ILE A 60 10.81 -5.26 -17.00
C ILE A 60 9.64 -5.79 -16.16
N LEU A 61 8.72 -4.91 -15.76
CA LEU A 61 7.54 -5.29 -14.97
C LEU A 61 6.58 -6.19 -15.77
N LEU A 62 6.33 -5.85 -17.04
CA LEU A 62 5.48 -6.62 -17.95
C LEU A 62 6.08 -8.00 -18.22
N GLU A 63 7.35 -8.06 -18.60
CA GLU A 63 8.08 -9.31 -18.86
C GLU A 63 7.98 -10.26 -17.65
N ASN A 64 8.16 -9.75 -16.44
CA ASN A 64 8.02 -10.56 -15.23
C ASN A 64 6.58 -11.01 -14.99
N LEU A 65 5.58 -10.16 -15.28
CA LEU A 65 4.17 -10.52 -15.12
C LEU A 65 3.70 -11.55 -16.15
N THR A 66 4.31 -11.64 -17.34
CA THR A 66 3.96 -12.70 -18.32
C THR A 66 4.16 -14.11 -17.74
N GLN A 67 5.01 -14.25 -16.73
CA GLN A 67 5.27 -15.50 -16.01
C GLN A 67 4.37 -15.66 -14.77
N PHE A 68 3.19 -15.02 -14.73
CA PHE A 68 2.32 -15.03 -13.55
C PHE A 68 1.99 -16.44 -13.04
N ALA A 69 1.86 -17.41 -13.94
CA ALA A 69 1.58 -18.80 -13.58
C ALA A 69 2.70 -19.47 -12.76
N ASP A 70 3.96 -19.06 -12.98
CA ASP A 70 5.14 -19.62 -12.31
C ASP A 70 5.67 -18.74 -11.18
N ASN A 71 5.09 -17.55 -10.99
CA ASN A 71 5.45 -16.62 -9.95
C ASN A 71 4.63 -16.87 -8.70
N HIS A 72 5.22 -16.56 -7.54
CA HIS A 72 4.47 -16.59 -6.30
C HIS A 72 3.37 -15.49 -6.29
N PRO A 73 2.17 -15.76 -5.73
CA PRO A 73 1.06 -14.80 -5.74
C PRO A 73 1.38 -13.41 -5.16
N ILE A 74 2.25 -13.33 -4.14
CA ILE A 74 2.73 -12.04 -3.58
C ILE A 74 3.56 -11.24 -4.60
N VAL A 75 4.38 -11.91 -5.40
CA VAL A 75 5.19 -11.25 -6.44
C VAL A 75 4.27 -10.72 -7.53
N ASN A 76 3.29 -11.51 -7.98
CA ASN A 76 2.30 -11.08 -8.96
C ASN A 76 1.48 -9.89 -8.46
N ALA A 77 1.04 -9.93 -7.20
CA ALA A 77 0.35 -8.80 -6.58
C ALA A 77 1.21 -7.53 -6.56
N SER A 78 2.51 -7.66 -6.26
CA SER A 78 3.45 -6.54 -6.31
C SER A 78 3.62 -5.97 -7.72
N LEU A 79 3.82 -6.82 -8.73
CA LEU A 79 3.95 -6.41 -10.13
C LEU A 79 2.68 -5.67 -10.63
N ILE A 80 1.50 -6.26 -10.41
CA ILE A 80 0.22 -5.68 -10.81
C ILE A 80 -0.04 -4.37 -10.09
N GLY A 81 0.14 -4.34 -8.77
CA GLY A 81 -0.05 -3.13 -7.97
C GLY A 81 0.85 -1.99 -8.43
N THR A 82 2.10 -2.28 -8.79
CA THR A 82 3.04 -1.30 -9.36
C THR A 82 2.65 -0.84 -10.76
N LEU A 83 2.30 -1.76 -11.68
CA LEU A 83 1.86 -1.41 -13.04
C LEU A 83 0.57 -0.55 -13.01
N ALA A 84 -0.39 -0.87 -12.14
CA ALA A 84 -1.62 -0.11 -11.97
C ALA A 84 -1.35 1.31 -11.43
N LYS A 85 -0.48 1.41 -10.43
CA LYS A 85 0.03 2.67 -9.88
C LYS A 85 0.78 3.55 -10.88
N LEU A 86 1.42 2.93 -11.88
CA LEU A 86 2.10 3.59 -12.99
C LEU A 86 1.16 3.89 -14.17
N GLU A 87 -0.13 3.54 -14.05
CA GLU A 87 -1.17 3.76 -15.06
C GLU A 87 -0.83 3.10 -16.42
N VAL A 88 -0.25 1.90 -16.38
CA VAL A 88 0.12 1.13 -17.58
C VAL A 88 -1.11 0.44 -18.16
N MET A 89 -1.87 1.15 -19.00
CA MET A 89 -3.15 0.68 -19.55
C MET A 89 -3.01 -0.52 -20.49
N GLU A 90 -1.89 -0.63 -21.20
CA GLU A 90 -1.58 -1.78 -22.05
C GLU A 90 -1.44 -3.10 -21.27
N ALA A 91 -1.20 -3.03 -19.96
CA ALA A 91 -1.07 -4.21 -19.10
C ALA A 91 -2.42 -4.81 -18.65
N VAL A 92 -3.54 -4.09 -18.86
CA VAL A 92 -4.87 -4.48 -18.34
C VAL A 92 -5.26 -5.93 -18.69
N PRO A 93 -5.13 -6.40 -19.95
CA PRO A 93 -5.49 -7.77 -20.28
C PRO A 93 -4.63 -8.81 -19.55
N LEU A 94 -3.35 -8.52 -19.34
CA LEU A 94 -2.43 -9.41 -18.65
C LEU A 94 -2.71 -9.46 -17.15
N MET A 95 -3.05 -8.32 -16.54
CA MET A 95 -3.48 -8.26 -15.14
C MET A 95 -4.76 -9.07 -14.92
N GLU A 96 -5.76 -8.91 -15.79
CA GLU A 96 -7.02 -9.65 -15.73
C GLU A 96 -6.80 -11.16 -15.83
N GLN A 97 -5.92 -11.59 -16.74
CA GLN A 97 -5.54 -13.00 -16.87
C GLN A 97 -4.93 -13.56 -15.58
N ALA A 98 -4.04 -12.80 -14.93
CA ALA A 98 -3.42 -13.23 -13.68
C ALA A 98 -4.44 -13.39 -12.53
N PHE A 99 -5.41 -12.48 -12.41
CA PHE A 99 -6.51 -12.62 -11.45
C PHE A 99 -7.44 -13.79 -11.78
N THR A 100 -7.80 -13.94 -13.06
CA THR A 100 -8.66 -15.04 -13.52
C THR A 100 -8.01 -16.41 -13.27
N ALA A 101 -6.68 -16.48 -13.34
CA ALA A 101 -5.90 -17.67 -13.03
C ALA A 101 -5.64 -17.88 -11.52
N GLU A 102 -6.29 -17.10 -10.64
CA GLU A 102 -6.12 -17.15 -9.18
C GLU A 102 -4.65 -17.06 -8.73
N SER A 103 -3.80 -16.40 -9.53
CA SER A 103 -2.35 -16.35 -9.35
C SER A 103 -1.90 -15.10 -8.60
N VAL A 104 -2.80 -14.40 -7.91
CA VAL A 104 -2.55 -13.09 -7.27
C VAL A 104 -2.97 -13.13 -5.81
N ASP A 105 -2.12 -12.65 -4.91
CA ASP A 105 -2.50 -12.46 -3.51
C ASP A 105 -3.34 -11.17 -3.35
N GLU A 106 -4.66 -11.33 -3.33
CA GLU A 106 -5.61 -10.23 -3.19
C GLU A 106 -5.50 -9.48 -1.86
N LYS A 107 -4.79 -10.02 -0.85
CA LYS A 107 -4.64 -9.33 0.45
C LYS A 107 -3.72 -8.13 0.36
N LEU A 108 -2.87 -8.04 -0.66
CA LEU A 108 -1.87 -6.98 -0.78
C LEU A 108 -2.43 -5.71 -1.43
N PHE A 109 -3.14 -5.85 -2.56
CA PHE A 109 -3.65 -4.72 -3.35
C PHE A 109 -5.16 -4.78 -3.62
N GLY A 110 -5.86 -5.74 -3.03
CA GLY A 110 -7.26 -6.00 -3.35
C GLY A 110 -7.42 -6.96 -4.52
N ASP A 111 -8.67 -7.14 -4.92
CA ASP A 111 -9.06 -7.98 -6.05
C ASP A 111 -9.01 -7.21 -7.38
N TRP A 112 -9.50 -7.83 -8.44
CA TRP A 112 -9.56 -7.21 -9.76
C TRP A 112 -10.41 -5.92 -9.78
N ASP A 113 -11.51 -5.86 -9.03
CA ASP A 113 -12.35 -4.68 -8.94
C ASP A 113 -11.58 -3.49 -8.31
N GLU A 114 -10.78 -3.74 -7.27
CA GLU A 114 -9.93 -2.72 -6.66
C GLU A 114 -8.87 -2.20 -7.65
N ILE A 115 -8.26 -3.08 -8.44
CA ILE A 115 -7.29 -2.69 -9.48
C ILE A 115 -7.96 -1.86 -10.58
N GLN A 116 -9.18 -2.21 -11.01
CA GLN A 116 -9.93 -1.43 -11.99
C GLN A 116 -10.26 -0.02 -11.49
N VAL A 117 -10.52 0.15 -10.19
CA VAL A 117 -10.69 1.49 -9.60
C VAL A 117 -9.38 2.28 -9.60
N ILE A 118 -8.25 1.64 -9.31
CA ILE A 118 -6.92 2.29 -9.36
C ILE A 118 -6.60 2.79 -10.76
N LEU A 119 -6.94 2.00 -11.79
CA LEU A 119 -6.75 2.33 -13.21
C LEU A 119 -7.79 3.32 -13.75
N GLY A 120 -8.79 3.73 -12.95
CA GLY A 120 -9.87 4.61 -13.39
C GLY A 120 -10.87 3.97 -14.36
N LEU A 121 -10.86 2.64 -14.49
CA LEU A 121 -11.81 1.87 -15.33
C LEU A 121 -13.19 1.76 -14.69
N LYS A 122 -13.25 1.78 -13.34
CA LYS A 122 -14.48 1.80 -12.55
C LYS A 122 -14.45 2.94 -11.54
N SER A 123 -15.61 3.51 -11.24
CA SER A 123 -15.73 4.40 -10.09
C SER A 123 -15.78 3.61 -8.78
N ARG A 124 -15.33 4.22 -7.68
CA ARG A 124 -15.44 3.61 -6.34
C ARG A 124 -16.88 3.29 -5.93
N ALA A 125 -17.88 3.94 -6.54
CA ALA A 125 -19.29 3.69 -6.24
C ALA A 125 -19.82 2.40 -6.88
N GLU A 126 -19.18 1.93 -7.97
CA GLU A 126 -19.57 0.70 -8.67
C GLU A 126 -19.06 -0.56 -7.98
N VAL A 127 -17.98 -0.44 -7.19
CA VAL A 127 -17.37 -1.59 -6.49
C VAL A 127 -18.01 -1.77 -5.11
N PRO A 128 -18.64 -2.92 -4.83
CA PRO A 128 -19.19 -3.21 -3.52
C PRO A 128 -18.11 -3.22 -2.43
N ARG A 129 -18.37 -2.58 -1.30
CA ARG A 129 -17.49 -2.71 -0.14
C ARG A 129 -17.56 -4.14 0.39
N LYS A 130 -16.44 -4.87 0.30
CA LYS A 130 -16.34 -6.19 0.91
C LYS A 130 -16.34 -6.07 2.44
N PRO A 131 -17.11 -6.90 3.15
CA PRO A 131 -17.04 -6.95 4.61
C PRO A 131 -15.65 -7.45 5.04
N ILE A 132 -15.14 -6.89 6.13
CA ILE A 132 -13.86 -7.32 6.72
C ILE A 132 -14.01 -8.79 7.15
N ASP A 133 -13.05 -9.64 6.77
CA ASP A 133 -13.02 -11.05 7.18
C ASP A 133 -13.15 -11.14 8.72
N PRO A 134 -14.16 -11.86 9.24
CA PRO A 134 -14.35 -12.05 10.67
C PRO A 134 -13.13 -12.64 11.38
N GLN A 135 -12.35 -13.53 10.73
CA GLN A 135 -11.14 -14.10 11.34
C GLN A 135 -10.05 -13.04 11.47
N PHE A 136 -9.79 -12.29 10.40
CA PHE A 136 -8.88 -11.15 10.44
C PHE A 136 -9.30 -10.10 11.49
N LEU A 137 -10.60 -9.78 11.59
CA LEU A 137 -11.11 -8.86 12.61
C LEU A 137 -10.90 -9.39 14.03
N ARG A 138 -11.03 -10.71 14.24
CA ARG A 138 -10.74 -11.36 15.53
C ARG A 138 -9.24 -11.32 15.86
N TYR A 139 -8.38 -11.54 14.87
CA TYR A 139 -6.93 -11.43 15.02
C TYR A 139 -6.53 -10.00 15.41
N LEU A 140 -7.03 -8.97 14.71
CA LEU A 140 -6.77 -7.57 15.07
C LEU A 140 -7.22 -7.25 16.50
N LYS A 141 -8.43 -7.69 16.89
CA LYS A 141 -8.91 -7.54 18.27
C LYS A 141 -8.05 -8.29 19.30
N ALA A 142 -7.40 -9.38 18.91
CA ALA A 142 -6.49 -10.11 19.79
C ALA A 142 -5.13 -9.39 19.91
N LEU A 143 -4.63 -8.78 18.83
CA LEU A 143 -3.44 -7.92 18.87
C LEU A 143 -3.68 -6.66 19.71
N GLU A 144 -4.85 -6.04 19.63
CA GLU A 144 -5.22 -4.89 20.48
C GLU A 144 -5.22 -5.25 21.97
N ARG A 145 -5.54 -6.51 22.31
CA ARG A 145 -5.47 -7.02 23.69
C ARG A 145 -4.05 -7.34 24.13
N GLN A 146 -3.14 -7.58 23.18
CA GLN A 146 -1.70 -7.58 23.43
C GLN A 146 -1.19 -6.13 23.39
N THR A 147 -1.63 -5.32 24.35
CA THR A 147 -0.92 -4.08 24.65
C THR A 147 0.52 -4.46 24.99
N PHE A 148 1.45 -4.20 24.06
CA PHE A 148 2.86 -4.10 24.40
C PHE A 148 2.95 -3.12 25.57
N ALA A 149 3.27 -3.63 26.76
CA ALA A 149 3.65 -2.76 27.86
C ALA A 149 4.81 -1.91 27.35
N PRO A 150 4.71 -0.57 27.31
CA PRO A 150 5.78 0.24 26.79
C PRO A 150 6.96 0.14 27.76
N THR A 151 7.93 -0.71 27.47
CA THR A 151 9.31 -0.56 27.97
C THR A 151 9.82 0.74 27.39
N GLY A 152 10.01 1.73 28.26
CA GLY A 152 9.88 3.15 27.91
C GLY A 152 10.89 3.69 26.91
N PHE A 153 10.47 4.72 26.17
CA PHE A 153 11.01 6.08 26.21
C PHE A 153 9.93 7.03 25.69
N GLY A 154 9.42 7.92 26.56
CA GLY A 154 8.49 9.00 26.20
C GLY A 154 7.00 8.61 26.22
N LYS A 155 6.22 9.22 27.14
CA LYS A 155 4.75 9.13 27.14
C LYS A 155 4.18 9.84 25.90
N PRO A 156 3.38 9.21 25.03
CA PRO A 156 2.56 9.96 24.09
C PRO A 156 1.33 10.50 24.81
N ALA A 157 1.30 11.81 24.98
CA ALA A 157 0.13 12.53 25.46
C ALA A 157 -0.98 12.50 24.40
N LEU A 158 -1.89 11.53 24.46
CA LEU A 158 -3.08 11.52 23.61
C LEU A 158 -4.41 11.20 24.34
N GLU A 159 -4.39 10.87 25.63
CA GLU A 159 -5.63 10.58 26.38
C GLU A 159 -6.16 11.74 27.25
N SER A 160 -5.46 12.87 27.37
CA SER A 160 -5.94 14.00 28.20
C SER A 160 -6.95 14.93 27.50
N SER A 161 -7.21 14.74 26.21
CA SER A 161 -8.07 15.65 25.41
C SER A 161 -9.57 15.45 25.65
N GLN A 162 -10.05 14.20 25.78
CA GLN A 162 -11.49 13.94 25.88
C GLN A 162 -12.04 14.10 27.31
N SER A 163 -11.26 13.74 28.34
CA SER A 163 -11.66 13.89 29.75
C SER A 163 -11.74 15.39 30.15
N ASN A 164 -10.75 16.18 29.77
CA ASN A 164 -10.71 17.61 30.08
C ASN A 164 -11.85 18.40 29.43
N ARG A 165 -12.34 17.98 28.26
CA ARG A 165 -13.49 18.62 27.58
C ARG A 165 -14.80 18.42 28.35
N LYS A 166 -15.05 17.22 28.89
CA LYS A 166 -16.25 16.93 29.71
C LYS A 166 -16.22 17.65 31.05
N THR A 167 -15.05 17.75 31.68
CA THR A 167 -14.88 18.44 32.97
C THR A 167 -15.05 19.95 32.84
N LYS A 168 -14.54 20.55 31.74
CA LYS A 168 -14.68 21.99 31.46
C LYS A 168 -16.13 22.39 31.10
N LEU A 169 -16.86 21.53 30.40
CA LEU A 169 -18.29 21.75 30.10
C LEU A 169 -19.17 21.65 31.36
N LYS A 170 -18.88 20.73 32.28
CA LYS A 170 -19.58 20.66 33.59
C LYS A 170 -19.35 21.92 34.42
N GLN A 171 -18.10 22.37 34.58
CA GLN A 171 -17.78 23.58 35.34
C GLN A 171 -18.42 24.85 34.76
N GLN A 172 -18.51 24.97 33.42
CA GLN A 172 -19.17 26.11 32.77
C GLN A 172 -20.70 26.10 32.93
N SER A 173 -21.32 24.91 33.02
CA SER A 173 -22.76 24.80 33.28
C SER A 173 -23.13 25.16 34.73
N GLU A 174 -22.28 24.78 35.70
CA GLU A 174 -22.49 25.09 37.12
C GLU A 174 -22.27 26.57 37.43
N SER A 175 -21.29 27.23 36.80
CA SER A 175 -21.08 28.67 36.96
C SER A 175 -22.24 29.50 36.40
N ARG A 176 -22.77 29.13 35.23
CA ARG A 176 -23.97 29.76 34.63
C ARG A 176 -25.21 29.59 35.52
N ARG A 177 -25.38 28.42 36.14
CA ARG A 177 -26.51 28.16 37.06
C ARG A 177 -26.39 28.94 38.36
N LYS A 178 -25.17 29.14 38.89
CA LYS A 178 -24.92 29.96 40.09
C LYS A 178 -25.12 31.46 39.82
N ASN A 179 -24.72 31.96 38.65
CA ASN A 179 -24.91 33.37 38.28
C ASN A 179 -26.39 33.72 37.97
N ARG A 180 -27.20 32.75 37.51
CA ARG A 180 -28.65 32.96 37.29
C ARG A 180 -29.47 33.01 38.59
N LYS A 181 -28.92 32.54 39.73
CA LYS A 181 -29.58 32.57 41.06
C LYS A 181 -29.20 33.79 41.91
N LYS A 182 -28.32 34.66 41.42
CA LYS A 182 -27.87 35.90 42.09
C LYS A 182 -28.41 37.18 41.43
N LYS A 183 -29.48 37.06 40.65
CA LYS A 183 -30.20 38.19 40.07
C LYS A 183 -31.63 38.17 40.58
#